data_AF-A0A9P7HE92-F1
#
_entry.id   AF-A0A9P7HE92-F1
#
_cell.length_a   1.000
_cell.length_b   1.000
_cell.length_c   1.000
_cell.angle_alpha   90.00
_cell.angle_beta   90.00
_cell.angle_gamma   90.00
#
_symmetry.space_group_name_H-M   'P 1'
#
loop_
_entity.id
_entity.type
_entity.pdbx_description
1 polymer ?
#
loop_
_entity_poly.entity_id
_entity_poly.type
_entity_poly.pdbx_seq_one_letter_code
_entity_poly.pdbx_strand_id
1 'polypeptide(L)'
;MDPFNNLPAEVRIKILGSIHSHTTTARLIRASPIMLAQYTTTESSNLREYLSQLVGTNGNDHDLLQDALAIIYLDDTYHQDDICDLVHEWKAKTLSLPFGRGDNGMITKLRLLFERMSEFIDDYLSKARV
;
A
#
# COMPACT_ATOMS: atom_id res chain seq x y z
N MET A 1 -26.62 6.36 -0.14
CA MET A 1 -26.22 7.76 0.09
C MET A 1 -24.99 7.73 0.97
N ASP A 2 -23.89 8.33 0.52
CA ASP A 2 -22.66 8.43 1.31
C ASP A 2 -22.77 9.61 2.29
N PRO A 3 -22.73 9.39 3.62
CA PRO A 3 -22.91 10.46 4.60
C PRO A 3 -21.76 11.47 4.61
N PHE A 4 -20.59 11.11 4.08
CA PHE A 4 -19.41 11.98 4.06
C PHE A 4 -19.38 12.90 2.82
N ASN A 5 -20.33 12.75 1.90
CA ASN A 5 -20.33 13.48 0.62
C ASN A 5 -20.55 14.99 0.79
N ASN A 6 -21.28 15.39 1.84
CA ASN A 6 -21.56 16.79 2.15
C ASN A 6 -20.47 17.45 3.02
N LEU A 7 -19.47 16.68 3.46
CA LEU A 7 -18.40 17.20 4.31
C LEU A 7 -17.29 17.83 3.45
N PRO A 8 -16.71 18.96 3.90
CA PRO A 8 -15.48 19.50 3.31
C PRO A 8 -14.33 18.49 3.40
N ALA A 9 -13.37 18.59 2.46
CA ALA A 9 -12.22 17.71 2.39
C ALA A 9 -11.39 17.72 3.68
N GLU A 10 -11.25 18.89 4.31
CA GLU A 10 -10.51 19.10 5.55
C GLU A 10 -11.14 18.31 6.71
N VAL A 11 -12.48 18.26 6.76
CA VAL A 11 -13.20 17.50 7.79
C VAL A 11 -13.03 16.00 7.56
N ARG A 12 -13.11 15.55 6.30
CA ARG A 12 -12.85 14.13 5.95
C ARG A 12 -11.43 13.70 6.32
N ILE A 13 -10.42 14.55 6.07
CA ILE A 13 -9.03 14.29 6.46
C ILE A 13 -8.92 14.17 7.99
N LYS A 14 -9.54 15.09 8.75
CA LYS A 14 -9.54 15.01 10.22
C LYS A 14 -10.19 13.73 10.74
N ILE A 15 -11.30 13.30 10.12
CA ILE A 15 -11.95 12.03 10.48
C ILE A 15 -10.99 10.86 10.24
N LEU A 16 -10.37 10.76 9.06
CA LEU A 16 -9.39 9.70 8.77
C LEU A 16 -8.21 9.73 9.75
N GLY A 17 -7.67 10.91 10.05
CA GLY A 17 -6.57 11.08 11.02
C GLY A 17 -6.96 10.77 12.47
N SER A 18 -8.25 10.80 12.82
CA SER A 18 -8.72 10.45 14.16
C SER A 18 -8.91 8.94 14.39
N ILE A 19 -8.91 8.14 13.31
CA ILE A 19 -9.10 6.69 13.38
C ILE A 19 -7.73 6.03 13.52
N HIS A 20 -7.44 5.56 14.73
CA HIS A 20 -6.16 4.93 15.06
C HIS A 20 -6.11 3.44 14.69
N SER A 21 -7.25 2.84 14.30
CA SER A 21 -7.36 1.42 13.95
C SER A 21 -7.38 1.23 12.43
N HIS A 22 -6.37 0.55 11.90
CA HIS A 22 -6.29 0.20 10.47
C HIS A 22 -7.55 -0.55 9.99
N THR A 23 -8.04 -1.52 10.75
CA THR A 23 -9.28 -2.27 10.43
C THR A 23 -10.50 -1.35 10.35
N THR A 24 -10.58 -0.35 11.22
CA THR A 24 -11.69 0.61 11.24
C THR A 24 -11.61 1.56 10.05
N THR A 25 -10.41 2.03 9.71
CA THR A 25 -10.15 2.81 8.49
C THR A 25 -10.52 2.02 7.24
N ALA A 26 -10.10 0.75 7.14
CA ALA A 26 -10.41 -0.14 6.02
C ALA A 26 -11.93 -0.35 5.85
N ARG A 27 -12.66 -0.56 6.96
CA ARG A 27 -14.12 -0.66 6.94
C ARG A 27 -14.79 0.63 6.47
N LEU A 28 -14.30 1.78 6.94
CA LEU A 28 -14.84 3.09 6.57
C LEU A 28 -14.67 3.38 5.09
N ILE A 29 -13.46 3.21 4.54
CA ILE A 29 -13.20 3.47 3.12
C ILE A 29 -13.93 2.47 2.22
N ARG A 30 -14.17 1.24 2.68
CA ARG A 30 -14.97 0.25 1.95
C ARG A 30 -16.46 0.61 1.93
N ALA A 31 -16.96 1.23 2.99
CA ALA A 31 -18.36 1.65 3.10
C ALA A 31 -18.64 3.02 2.45
N SER A 32 -17.61 3.85 2.24
CA SER A 32 -17.74 5.22 1.74
C SER A 32 -16.75 5.51 0.59
N PRO A 33 -17.25 5.58 -0.66
CA PRO A 33 -16.42 5.94 -1.81
C PRO A 33 -15.73 7.30 -1.70
N ILE A 34 -16.38 8.31 -1.09
CA ILE A 34 -15.76 9.64 -0.94
C ILE A 34 -14.63 9.62 0.10
N MET A 35 -14.77 8.81 1.16
CA MET A 35 -13.71 8.62 2.14
C MET A 35 -12.57 7.79 1.56
N LEU A 36 -12.85 6.81 0.69
CA LEU A 36 -11.82 6.12 -0.07
C LEU A 36 -11.02 7.09 -0.95
N ALA A 37 -11.68 7.95 -1.73
CA ALA A 37 -11.02 8.92 -2.59
C ALA A 37 -10.17 9.93 -1.80
N GLN A 38 -10.69 10.40 -0.65
CA GLN A 38 -9.96 11.27 0.25
C GLN A 38 -8.75 10.57 0.86
N TYR A 39 -8.95 9.34 1.35
CA TYR A 39 -7.91 8.50 1.93
C TYR A 39 -6.81 8.23 0.91
N THR A 40 -7.15 7.80 -0.31
CA THR A 40 -6.15 7.60 -1.37
C THR A 40 -5.38 8.87 -1.70
N THR A 41 -5.99 10.05 -1.67
CA THR A 41 -5.28 11.29 -1.99
C THR A 41 -4.28 11.68 -0.90
N THR A 42 -4.70 11.62 0.36
CA THR A 42 -3.88 12.03 1.50
C THR A 42 -2.86 10.96 1.89
N GLU A 43 -3.28 9.70 1.93
CA GLU A 43 -2.45 8.58 2.35
C GLU A 43 -1.50 8.12 1.24
N SER A 44 -1.82 8.22 -0.06
CA SER A 44 -0.80 7.98 -1.11
C SER A 44 0.35 8.98 -1.04
N SER A 45 0.10 10.21 -0.57
CA SER A 45 1.14 11.23 -0.40
C SER A 45 2.05 10.89 0.78
N ASN A 46 1.46 10.57 1.94
CA ASN A 46 2.19 10.16 3.14
C ASN A 46 2.91 8.82 2.95
N LEU A 47 2.28 7.84 2.30
CA LEU A 47 2.86 6.54 2.00
C LEU A 47 4.00 6.68 0.99
N ARG A 48 3.86 7.52 -0.03
CA ARG A 48 4.97 7.83 -0.94
C ARG A 48 6.16 8.42 -0.18
N GLU A 49 5.91 9.36 0.73
CA GLU A 49 6.95 9.97 1.54
C GLU A 49 7.62 8.94 2.47
N TYR A 50 6.83 8.13 3.18
CA TYR A 50 7.32 7.05 4.03
C TYR A 50 8.15 6.03 3.24
N LEU A 51 7.65 5.54 2.10
CA LEU A 51 8.36 4.59 1.26
C LEU A 51 9.65 5.20 0.67
N SER A 52 9.63 6.49 0.34
CA SER A 52 10.84 7.20 -0.12
C SER A 52 11.90 7.31 0.98
N GLN A 53 11.48 7.48 2.24
CA GLN A 53 12.37 7.45 3.40
C GLN A 53 12.90 6.03 3.68
N LEU A 54 12.06 5.01 3.44
CA LEU A 54 12.39 3.60 3.64
C LEU A 54 13.58 3.15 2.77
N VAL A 55 13.61 3.62 1.52
CA VAL A 55 14.73 3.38 0.58
C VAL A 55 16.06 3.97 1.09
N GLY A 56 16.01 5.03 1.89
CA GLY A 56 17.20 5.75 2.35
C GLY A 56 17.70 5.38 3.74
N THR A 57 16.97 4.56 4.51
CA THR A 57 17.21 4.42 5.96
C THR A 57 17.86 3.09 6.36
N ASN A 58 17.58 1.97 5.69
CA ASN A 58 18.20 0.68 6.04
C ASN A 58 18.15 -0.36 4.90
N GLY A 59 19.16 -1.23 4.78
CA GLY A 59 19.22 -2.26 3.73
C GLY A 59 18.09 -3.31 3.81
N ASN A 60 17.69 -3.69 5.02
CA ASN A 60 16.59 -4.65 5.24
C ASN A 60 15.24 -4.13 4.74
N ASP A 61 14.97 -2.84 4.92
CA ASP A 61 13.67 -2.26 4.56
C ASP A 61 13.58 -2.05 3.04
N HIS A 62 14.71 -1.76 2.39
CA HIS A 62 14.84 -1.77 0.94
C HIS A 62 14.58 -3.17 0.36
N ASP A 63 15.15 -4.22 0.96
CA ASP A 63 14.97 -5.59 0.47
C ASP A 63 13.51 -6.06 0.58
N LEU A 64 12.84 -5.71 1.68
CA LEU A 64 11.42 -6.00 1.88
C LEU A 64 10.53 -5.25 0.86
N LEU A 65 10.86 -4.00 0.58
CA LEU A 65 10.16 -3.21 -0.44
C LEU A 65 10.34 -3.82 -1.84
N GLN A 66 11.56 -4.25 -2.18
CA GLN A 66 11.84 -4.95 -3.44
C GLN A 66 11.06 -6.27 -3.54
N ASP A 67 10.92 -7.01 -2.45
CA ASP A 67 10.08 -8.23 -2.41
C ASP A 67 8.60 -7.92 -2.64
N ALA A 68 8.09 -6.86 -1.99
CA ALA A 68 6.71 -6.42 -2.18
C ALA A 68 6.44 -5.97 -3.63
N LEU A 69 7.38 -5.24 -4.24
CA LEU A 69 7.30 -4.82 -5.65
C LEU A 69 7.30 -6.02 -6.59
N ALA A 70 8.17 -7.01 -6.35
CA ALA A 70 8.23 -8.22 -7.17
C ALA A 70 6.90 -8.98 -7.18
N ILE A 71 6.24 -9.11 -6.02
CA ILE A 71 4.92 -9.74 -5.91
C ILE A 71 3.89 -9.03 -6.80
N ILE A 72 3.90 -7.69 -6.79
CA ILE A 72 2.95 -6.89 -7.58
C ILE A 72 3.26 -6.98 -9.08
N TYR A 73 4.53 -6.83 -9.47
CA TYR A 73 4.92 -6.95 -10.87
C TYR A 73 4.65 -8.34 -11.44
N LEU A 74 4.81 -9.39 -10.65
CA LEU A 74 4.51 -10.75 -11.08
C LEU A 74 3.02 -10.94 -11.37
N ASP A 75 2.13 -10.32 -10.58
CA ASP A 75 0.68 -10.34 -10.81
C ASP A 75 0.28 -9.61 -12.12
N ASP A 76 1.06 -8.60 -12.52
CA ASP A 76 0.82 -7.80 -13.73
C ASP A 76 1.48 -8.38 -14.99
N THR A 77 2.36 -9.39 -14.87
CA THR A 77 3.17 -9.93 -15.97
C THR A 77 2.58 -11.22 -16.54
N TYR A 78 2.30 -11.24 -17.85
CA TYR A 78 1.64 -12.38 -18.52
C TYR A 78 2.55 -13.16 -19.48
N HIS A 79 3.72 -12.64 -19.83
CA HIS A 79 4.65 -13.27 -20.78
C HIS A 79 5.86 -13.87 -20.06
N GLN A 80 6.32 -15.03 -20.54
CA GLN A 80 7.36 -15.82 -19.89
C GLN A 80 8.74 -15.14 -19.92
N ASP A 81 9.05 -14.42 -20.99
CA ASP A 81 10.33 -13.69 -21.12
C ASP A 81 10.38 -12.51 -20.12
N ASP A 82 9.28 -11.77 -19.98
CA ASP A 82 9.13 -10.68 -19.01
C ASP A 82 9.25 -11.19 -17.55
N ILE A 83 8.81 -12.42 -17.27
CA ILE A 83 8.98 -13.03 -15.94
C ILE A 83 10.45 -13.34 -15.66
N CYS A 84 11.23 -13.78 -16.67
CA CYS A 84 12.65 -14.08 -16.49
C CYS A 84 13.44 -12.81 -16.16
N ASP A 85 13.16 -11.72 -16.88
CA ASP A 85 13.78 -10.42 -16.64
C ASP A 85 13.37 -9.87 -15.27
N LEU A 86 12.08 -9.95 -14.91
CA LEU A 86 11.58 -9.57 -13.59
C LEU A 86 12.28 -10.32 -12.46
N VAL A 87 12.44 -11.64 -12.58
CA VAL A 87 13.12 -12.46 -11.56
C VAL A 87 14.60 -12.10 -11.48
N HIS A 88 15.24 -11.77 -12.60
CA HIS A 88 16.63 -11.33 -12.61
C HIS A 88 16.81 -10.00 -11.87
N GLU A 89 15.98 -9.01 -12.17
CA GLU A 89 15.98 -7.70 -11.52
C GLU A 89 15.61 -7.79 -10.04
N TRP A 90 14.63 -8.62 -9.69
CA TRP A 90 14.23 -8.88 -8.32
C TRP A 90 15.37 -9.51 -7.52
N LYS A 91 16.06 -10.51 -8.07
CA LYS A 91 17.22 -11.13 -7.42
C LYS A 91 18.35 -10.13 -7.20
N ALA A 92 18.55 -9.20 -8.12
CA ALA A 92 19.52 -8.13 -7.99
C ALA A 92 19.07 -7.01 -7.04
N LYS A 93 17.80 -7.02 -6.60
CA LYS A 93 17.16 -5.97 -5.79
C LYS A 93 17.20 -4.61 -6.49
N THR A 94 17.06 -4.60 -7.82
CA THR A 94 17.15 -3.40 -8.65
C THR A 94 15.85 -3.06 -9.37
N LEU A 95 14.71 -3.55 -8.87
CA LEU A 95 13.41 -3.21 -9.46
C LEU A 95 13.20 -1.70 -9.40
N SER A 96 12.64 -1.17 -10.48
CA SER A 96 12.35 0.25 -10.61
C SER A 96 11.42 0.72 -9.48
N LEU A 97 11.82 1.79 -8.81
CA LEU A 97 11.05 2.34 -7.70
C LEU A 97 9.94 3.26 -8.23
N PRO A 98 8.66 3.00 -7.89
CA PRO A 98 7.51 3.75 -8.42
C PRO A 98 7.32 5.14 -7.76
N PHE A 99 8.34 5.68 -7.11
CA PHE A 99 8.22 6.92 -6.32
C PHE A 99 8.24 8.18 -7.19
N GLY A 100 8.55 8.07 -8.48
CA GLY A 100 8.44 9.15 -9.46
C GLY A 100 7.00 9.68 -9.59
N ARG A 101 6.85 10.93 -10.04
CA ARG A 101 5.56 11.64 -10.12
C ARG A 101 4.64 10.98 -11.16
N GLY A 102 3.69 10.17 -10.72
CA GLY A 102 2.66 9.59 -11.62
C GLY A 102 2.17 8.20 -11.24
N ASP A 103 2.93 7.43 -10.44
CA ASP A 103 2.58 6.03 -10.18
C ASP A 103 1.69 5.82 -8.95
N ASN A 104 0.55 6.50 -8.92
CA ASN A 104 -0.41 6.36 -7.81
C ASN A 104 -1.06 4.96 -7.80
N GLY A 105 -1.06 4.27 -8.95
CA GLY A 105 -1.55 2.90 -9.08
C GLY A 105 -0.70 1.91 -8.29
N MET A 106 0.63 1.94 -8.48
CA MET A 106 1.54 1.06 -7.76
C MET A 106 1.56 1.33 -6.26
N ILE A 107 1.54 2.61 -5.85
CA ILE A 107 1.42 2.99 -4.42
C ILE A 107 0.16 2.40 -3.80
N THR A 108 -0.97 2.43 -4.53
CA THR A 108 -2.22 1.83 -4.05
C THR A 108 -2.11 0.31 -3.93
N LYS A 109 -1.46 -0.37 -4.90
CA LYS A 109 -1.24 -1.82 -4.84
C LYS A 109 -0.35 -2.22 -3.67
N LEU A 110 0.74 -1.49 -3.43
CA LEU A 110 1.62 -1.69 -2.27
C LEU A 110 0.86 -1.55 -0.95
N ARG A 111 0.02 -0.51 -0.82
CA ARG A 111 -0.82 -0.35 0.37
C ARG A 111 -1.72 -1.55 0.60
N LEU A 112 -2.46 -1.97 -0.44
CA LEU A 112 -3.38 -3.10 -0.35
C LEU A 112 -2.65 -4.40 -0.01
N LEU A 113 -1.44 -4.60 -0.54
CA LEU A 113 -0.59 -5.74 -0.20
C LEU A 113 -0.20 -5.71 1.29
N PHE A 114 0.27 -4.58 1.80
CA PHE A 114 0.65 -4.45 3.22
C PHE A 114 -0.55 -4.61 4.16
N GLU A 115 -1.71 -4.03 3.83
CA GLU A 115 -2.94 -4.22 4.60
C GLU A 115 -3.32 -5.70 4.66
N ARG A 116 -3.30 -6.39 3.51
CA ARG A 116 -3.63 -7.81 3.44
C ARG A 116 -2.63 -8.70 4.17
N MET A 117 -1.34 -8.40 4.07
CA MET A 117 -0.32 -9.11 4.85
C MET A 117 -0.48 -8.87 6.34
N SER A 118 -0.82 -7.66 6.77
CA SER A 118 -1.07 -7.34 8.18
C SER A 118 -2.27 -8.12 8.71
N GLU A 119 -3.38 -8.16 7.96
CA GLU A 119 -4.55 -8.97 8.31
C GLU A 119 -4.21 -10.46 8.41
N PHE A 120 -3.39 -10.97 7.48
CA PHE A 120 -2.96 -12.37 7.49
C PHE A 120 -2.05 -12.68 8.70
N ILE A 121 -1.10 -11.81 9.02
CA ILE A 121 -0.22 -11.94 10.19
C ILE A 121 -1.05 -11.91 11.47
N ASP A 122 -2.00 -10.98 11.59
CA ASP A 122 -2.88 -10.88 12.75
C ASP A 122 -3.75 -12.15 12.92
N ASP A 123 -4.33 -12.66 11.84
CA ASP A 123 -5.09 -13.91 11.85
C ASP A 123 -4.21 -15.10 12.24
N TYR A 124 -3.00 -15.20 11.69
CA TYR A 124 -2.04 -16.25 12.02
C TYR A 124 -1.63 -16.19 13.51
N LEU A 125 -1.27 -15.01 14.01
CA LEU A 125 -0.91 -14.79 15.41
C LEU A 125 -2.07 -15.10 16.36
N SER A 126 -3.31 -14.82 15.94
CA SER A 126 -4.50 -15.16 16.75
C SER A 126 -4.69 -16.67 16.91
N LYS A 127 -4.30 -17.45 15.89
CA LYS A 127 -4.40 -18.92 15.87
C LYS A 127 -3.21 -19.61 16.55
N ALA A 128 -2.03 -18.98 16.54
CA ALA A 128 -0.83 -19.51 17.16
C ALA A 128 -0.84 -19.41 18.71
N ARG A 129 -1.84 -18.75 19.30
CA ARG A 129 -2.01 -18.62 20.76
C ARG A 129 -2.78 -19.78 21.40
N VAL A 130 -2.85 -20.94 20.74
CA VAL A 130 -3.48 -22.18 21.25
C VAL A 130 -2.41 -23.20 21.60
#